data_AF-A0A449GJA3-F1
#
_entry.id   AF-A0A449GJA3-F1
#
_cell.length_a   1.000
_cell.length_b   1.000
_cell.length_c   1.000
_cell.angle_alpha   90.00
_cell.angle_beta   90.00
_cell.angle_gamma   90.00
#
_symmetry.space_group_name_H-M   'P 1'
#
loop_
_entity.id
_entity.type
_entity.pdbx_description
1 polymer ?
#
loop_
_entity_poly.entity_id
_entity_poly.type
_entity_poly.pdbx_seq_one_letter_code
_entity_poly.pdbx_strand_id
1 'polypeptide(L)'
;MRSGPATEEPGFLSLTPERARVLLFVAARPAALALLVVTVLVVSTLLTSGGAMTGTSAAIAASWLGMHQVPLEVGKTTLGLLPLLPTAVLLWAAARECARAAVPNGTRTDLAWLLGAALGGPLLVTAVCLAVVTDASGVLPVRPPNTLAAFAWVLGLHLLAAGAGIASRELPRVVDTLRLPPWAVSGIRGAGRSLVRLLACAAAVTVISLFAHYSTIGDIYGGAGDGWGVLGLTVLSVLYLPNVVIGALGVLLGATAEFGTASVGLFSVVGGPVPAVPVLAAMPMGPAAGWWALLLVVPAAVGVLGGLDLARLTRDEIRAPWATLTSAAVTTVLLLVAAVLAGGELGGFGHVGLDLPILAAAGFGWLAVTGWIGLTAARLFPGRTATAGGDHPGHADEHDDYYDDEHDYYGDDRYEDDHYEGEHYEDEHYEDHDDGEYYADDGQYDDEHYDDDRYDDDRAADDDSGEDGHHDDRDRRDRFAADDSETIEGELVDEPAALAGPRRDHDADIVDAEVVESETDR
;
A
#
# COMPACT_ATOMS: atom_id res chain seq x y z
N MET A 1 45.54 -4.56 13.17
CA MET A 1 44.15 -4.92 12.88
C MET A 1 43.86 -6.25 13.55
N ARG A 2 42.96 -6.28 14.54
CA ARG A 2 42.31 -7.53 14.97
C ARG A 2 41.02 -7.64 14.19
N SER A 3 40.88 -8.67 13.38
CA SER A 3 39.59 -9.06 12.81
C SER A 3 38.67 -9.49 13.96
N GLY A 4 37.58 -8.75 14.18
CA GLY A 4 36.51 -9.23 15.04
C GLY A 4 35.89 -10.51 14.47
N PRO A 5 35.27 -11.36 15.29
CA PRO A 5 34.54 -12.51 14.77
C PRO A 5 33.46 -12.02 13.81
N ALA A 6 33.35 -12.67 12.64
CA ALA A 6 32.19 -12.49 11.80
C ALA A 6 30.98 -13.01 12.57
N THR A 7 30.06 -12.13 12.93
CA THR A 7 28.74 -12.54 13.41
C THR A 7 28.08 -13.32 12.29
N GLU A 8 27.92 -14.64 12.46
CA GLU A 8 27.15 -15.46 11.53
C GLU A 8 25.73 -14.88 11.48
N GLU A 9 25.34 -14.28 10.35
CA GLU A 9 23.94 -13.91 10.15
C GLU A 9 23.13 -15.21 10.25
N PRO A 10 22.08 -15.27 11.09
CA PRO A 10 21.24 -16.45 11.20
C PRO A 10 20.76 -16.86 9.81
N GLY A 11 21.10 -18.09 9.43
CA GLY A 11 20.90 -18.58 8.07
C GLY A 11 19.45 -18.48 7.64
N PHE A 12 19.20 -18.33 6.34
CA PHE A 12 17.87 -18.12 5.74
C PHE A 12 16.75 -19.03 6.29
N LEU A 13 17.09 -20.23 6.77
CA LEU A 13 16.18 -21.24 7.30
C LEU A 13 15.79 -21.10 8.79
N SER A 14 16.40 -20.18 9.57
CA SER A 14 16.10 -20.03 11.01
C SER A 14 15.03 -18.96 11.28
N LEU A 15 13.80 -19.21 10.84
CA LEU A 15 12.62 -18.43 11.23
C LEU A 15 12.08 -18.92 12.58
N THR A 16 11.98 -18.04 13.58
CA THR A 16 11.27 -18.38 14.83
C THR A 16 9.76 -18.50 14.57
N PRO A 17 9.01 -19.33 15.33
CA PRO A 17 7.57 -19.47 15.17
C PRO A 17 6.81 -18.13 15.29
N GLU A 18 7.26 -17.26 16.19
CA GLU A 18 6.72 -15.90 16.36
C GLU A 18 6.94 -15.03 15.12
N ARG A 19 8.15 -15.05 14.54
CA ARG A 19 8.46 -14.29 13.32
C ARG A 19 7.65 -14.82 12.14
N ALA A 20 7.53 -16.13 11.99
CA ALA A 20 6.69 -16.76 10.98
C ALA A 20 5.20 -16.35 11.11
N ARG A 21 4.67 -16.30 12.35
CA ARG A 21 3.30 -15.83 12.62
C ARG A 21 3.09 -14.36 12.21
N VAL A 22 4.04 -13.48 12.54
CA VAL A 22 3.99 -12.06 12.13
C VAL A 22 4.00 -11.92 10.61
N LEU A 23 4.90 -12.64 9.92
CA LEU A 23 4.99 -12.63 8.45
C LEU A 23 3.71 -13.16 7.79
N LEU A 24 3.09 -14.20 8.35
CA LEU A 24 1.81 -14.73 7.88
C LEU A 24 0.69 -13.69 8.00
N PHE A 25 0.65 -12.91 9.09
CA PHE A 25 -0.31 -11.81 9.20
C PHE A 25 -0.07 -10.70 8.17
N VAL A 26 1.19 -10.31 7.91
CA VAL A 26 1.52 -9.33 6.85
C VAL A 26 1.04 -9.81 5.48
N ALA A 27 1.26 -11.08 5.15
CA ALA A 27 0.87 -11.66 3.87
C ALA A 27 -0.65 -11.80 3.71
N ALA A 28 -1.34 -12.31 4.73
CA ALA A 28 -2.72 -12.75 4.61
C ALA A 28 -3.76 -11.69 5.04
N ARG A 29 -3.48 -10.89 6.08
CA ARG A 29 -4.52 -10.09 6.76
C ARG A 29 -5.14 -8.99 5.87
N PRO A 30 -4.36 -8.16 5.14
CA PRO A 30 -4.97 -7.15 4.26
C PRO A 30 -5.76 -7.80 3.11
N ALA A 31 -5.22 -8.88 2.54
CA ALA A 31 -5.84 -9.59 1.43
C ALA A 31 -7.15 -10.29 1.84
N ALA A 32 -7.17 -10.99 2.97
CA ALA A 32 -8.35 -11.68 3.49
C ALA A 32 -9.46 -10.71 3.89
N LEU A 33 -9.13 -9.58 4.54
CA LEU A 33 -10.12 -8.55 4.86
C LEU A 33 -10.70 -7.90 3.60
N ALA A 34 -9.87 -7.61 2.59
CA ALA A 34 -10.34 -7.04 1.34
C ALA A 34 -11.24 -8.02 0.56
N LEU A 35 -10.89 -9.30 0.48
CA LEU A 35 -11.73 -10.34 -0.11
C LEU A 35 -13.04 -10.55 0.65
N LEU A 36 -13.03 -10.49 1.99
CA LEU A 36 -14.24 -10.59 2.81
C LEU A 36 -15.19 -9.43 2.52
N VAL A 37 -14.70 -8.20 2.53
CA VAL A 37 -15.49 -7.00 2.23
C VAL A 37 -16.04 -7.05 0.80
N VAL A 38 -15.21 -7.40 -0.20
CA VAL A 38 -15.66 -7.59 -1.59
C VAL A 38 -16.73 -8.69 -1.68
N THR A 39 -16.57 -9.82 -1.00
CA THR A 39 -17.54 -10.91 -1.00
C THR A 39 -18.89 -10.45 -0.45
N VAL A 40 -18.89 -9.76 0.68
CA VAL A 40 -20.12 -9.19 1.27
C VAL A 40 -20.77 -8.20 0.31
N LEU A 41 -20.02 -7.25 -0.26
CA LEU A 41 -20.54 -6.24 -1.18
C LEU A 41 -21.12 -6.86 -2.47
N VAL A 42 -20.41 -7.81 -3.10
CA VAL A 42 -20.87 -8.49 -4.32
C VAL A 42 -22.14 -9.30 -4.04
N VAL A 43 -22.17 -10.09 -2.97
CA VAL A 43 -23.35 -10.89 -2.60
C VAL A 43 -24.53 -9.98 -2.26
N SER A 44 -24.32 -8.93 -1.45
CA SER A 44 -25.37 -7.95 -1.16
C SER A 44 -25.92 -7.29 -2.43
N THR A 45 -25.05 -6.90 -3.37
CA THR A 45 -25.47 -6.26 -4.64
C THR A 45 -26.30 -7.21 -5.51
N LEU A 46 -25.89 -8.47 -5.64
CA LEU A 46 -26.64 -9.48 -6.42
C LEU A 46 -27.99 -9.81 -5.77
N LEU A 47 -28.05 -9.88 -4.43
CA LEU A 47 -29.30 -10.09 -3.69
C LEU A 47 -30.26 -8.89 -3.82
N THR A 48 -29.77 -7.65 -3.70
CA THR A 48 -30.62 -6.45 -3.80
C THR A 48 -31.09 -6.17 -5.23
N SER A 49 -30.30 -6.54 -6.24
CA SER A 49 -30.67 -6.39 -7.66
C SER A 49 -31.60 -7.49 -8.18
N GLY A 50 -31.94 -8.49 -7.37
CA GLY A 50 -32.69 -9.67 -7.81
C GLY A 50 -31.93 -10.52 -8.84
N GLY A 51 -30.60 -10.38 -8.90
CA GLY A 51 -29.75 -11.04 -9.88
C GLY A 51 -29.55 -12.53 -9.57
N ALA A 52 -29.28 -13.31 -10.61
CA ALA A 52 -28.84 -14.69 -10.43
C ALA A 52 -27.45 -14.72 -9.76
N MET A 53 -27.25 -15.65 -8.82
CA MET A 53 -25.94 -15.89 -8.15
C MET A 53 -24.86 -16.45 -9.11
N THR A 54 -25.19 -16.66 -10.38
CA THR A 54 -24.26 -17.09 -11.43
C THR A 54 -23.22 -16.00 -11.67
N GLY A 55 -21.94 -16.30 -11.40
CA GLY A 55 -20.84 -15.36 -11.60
C GLY A 55 -20.40 -14.60 -10.35
N THR A 56 -20.94 -14.87 -9.15
CA THR A 56 -20.48 -14.27 -7.89
C THR A 56 -18.96 -14.41 -7.70
N SER A 57 -18.40 -15.61 -7.95
CA SER A 57 -16.95 -15.87 -7.88
C SER A 57 -16.14 -15.02 -8.88
N ALA A 58 -16.63 -14.91 -10.12
CA ALA A 58 -16.03 -14.09 -11.17
C ALA A 58 -16.06 -12.59 -10.80
N ALA A 59 -17.16 -12.11 -10.22
CA ALA A 59 -17.30 -10.73 -9.75
C ALA A 59 -16.39 -10.43 -8.55
N ILE A 60 -16.22 -11.36 -7.61
CA ILE A 60 -15.25 -11.23 -6.49
C ILE A 60 -13.81 -11.17 -7.03
N ALA A 61 -13.46 -12.08 -7.96
CA ALA A 61 -12.14 -12.15 -8.56
C ALA A 61 -11.82 -10.91 -9.43
N ALA A 62 -12.77 -10.45 -10.25
CA ALA A 62 -12.66 -9.20 -11.00
C ALA A 62 -12.53 -7.99 -10.07
N SER A 63 -13.26 -7.96 -8.94
CA SER A 63 -13.14 -6.89 -7.95
C SER A 63 -11.76 -6.87 -7.28
N TRP A 64 -11.17 -8.02 -6.96
CA TRP A 64 -9.77 -8.10 -6.49
C TRP A 64 -8.78 -7.48 -7.48
N LEU A 65 -8.91 -7.82 -8.76
CA LEU A 65 -8.06 -7.29 -9.83
C LEU A 65 -8.29 -5.78 -10.03
N GLY A 66 -9.55 -5.33 -9.98
CA GLY A 66 -9.92 -3.91 -10.04
C GLY A 66 -9.36 -3.08 -8.87
N MET A 67 -9.33 -3.63 -7.64
CA MET A 67 -8.68 -2.98 -6.49
C MET A 67 -7.16 -2.82 -6.66
N HIS A 68 -6.54 -3.55 -7.59
CA HIS A 68 -5.12 -3.42 -7.94
C HIS A 68 -4.90 -2.68 -9.27
N GLN A 69 -5.90 -1.92 -9.75
CA GLN A 69 -5.83 -1.13 -10.98
C GLN A 69 -5.52 -1.97 -12.24
N VAL A 70 -5.84 -3.27 -12.21
CA VAL A 70 -5.70 -4.17 -13.37
C VAL A 70 -6.87 -3.91 -14.33
N PRO A 71 -6.65 -3.45 -15.57
CA PRO A 71 -7.72 -3.18 -16.52
C PRO A 71 -8.57 -4.43 -16.79
N LEU A 72 -9.89 -4.29 -16.74
CA LEU A 72 -10.85 -5.38 -16.94
C LEU A 72 -11.48 -5.29 -18.33
N GLU A 73 -11.72 -6.42 -18.98
CA GLU A 73 -12.45 -6.49 -20.26
C GLU A 73 -13.82 -7.13 -20.08
N VAL A 74 -14.87 -6.37 -20.39
CA VAL A 74 -16.26 -6.86 -20.44
C VAL A 74 -16.72 -6.83 -21.90
N GLY A 75 -16.95 -8.01 -22.48
CA GLY A 75 -17.32 -8.18 -23.89
C GLY A 75 -16.26 -7.67 -24.87
N LYS A 76 -16.38 -6.40 -25.28
CA LYS A 76 -15.45 -5.69 -26.18
C LYS A 76 -14.98 -4.33 -25.62
N THR A 77 -15.39 -3.97 -24.40
CA THR A 77 -15.07 -2.69 -23.76
C THR A 77 -14.05 -2.89 -22.66
N THR A 78 -12.99 -2.10 -22.68
CA THR A 78 -11.97 -1.99 -21.64
C THR A 78 -12.45 -1.07 -20.52
N LEU A 79 -12.30 -1.51 -19.28
CA LEU A 79 -12.54 -0.75 -18.06
C LEU A 79 -11.19 -0.64 -17.32
N GLY A 80 -10.41 0.36 -17.72
CA GLY A 80 -9.13 0.72 -17.12
C GLY A 80 -9.22 1.89 -16.13
N LEU A 81 -10.18 2.81 -16.31
CA LEU A 81 -10.48 3.84 -15.32
C LEU A 81 -11.20 3.20 -14.13
N LEU A 82 -10.45 2.86 -13.08
CA LEU A 82 -10.93 2.14 -11.90
C LEU A 82 -10.95 3.08 -10.67
N PRO A 83 -11.80 2.81 -9.66
CA PRO A 83 -11.88 3.66 -8.48
C PRO A 83 -10.62 3.53 -7.62
N LEU A 84 -10.05 4.66 -7.20
CA LEU A 84 -8.82 4.66 -6.43
C LEU A 84 -8.98 4.43 -4.92
N LEU A 85 -10.16 4.69 -4.34
CA LEU A 85 -10.32 4.58 -2.89
C LEU A 85 -10.04 3.15 -2.35
N PRO A 86 -10.52 2.05 -2.99
CA PRO A 86 -10.19 0.70 -2.55
C PRO A 86 -8.68 0.42 -2.59
N THR A 87 -8.00 0.85 -3.66
CA THR A 87 -6.54 0.71 -3.80
C THR A 87 -5.82 1.46 -2.69
N ALA A 88 -6.18 2.73 -2.44
CA ALA A 88 -5.56 3.54 -1.40
C ALA A 88 -5.71 2.93 0.00
N VAL A 89 -6.90 2.42 0.33
CA VAL A 89 -7.17 1.75 1.62
C VAL A 89 -6.39 0.44 1.75
N LEU A 90 -6.34 -0.39 0.70
CA LEU A 90 -5.62 -1.65 0.70
C LEU A 90 -4.10 -1.44 0.85
N LEU A 91 -3.53 -0.48 0.12
CA LEU A 91 -2.11 -0.17 0.20
C LEU A 91 -1.73 0.52 1.51
N TRP A 92 -2.60 1.36 2.07
CA TRP A 92 -2.42 1.88 3.43
C TRP A 92 -2.41 0.76 4.48
N ALA A 93 -3.32 -0.22 4.38
CA ALA A 93 -3.35 -1.37 5.28
C ALA A 93 -2.08 -2.23 5.14
N ALA A 94 -1.66 -2.55 3.90
CA ALA A 94 -0.43 -3.29 3.63
C ALA A 94 0.83 -2.55 4.15
N ALA A 95 0.92 -1.24 3.91
CA ALA A 95 2.00 -0.40 4.43
C ALA A 95 2.02 -0.37 5.97
N ARG A 96 0.84 -0.30 6.62
CA ARG A 96 0.71 -0.30 8.08
C ARG A 96 1.15 -1.63 8.70
N GLU A 97 0.78 -2.77 8.13
CA GLU A 97 1.26 -4.08 8.61
C GLU A 97 2.77 -4.24 8.35
N CYS A 98 3.29 -3.78 7.21
CA CYS A 98 4.74 -3.76 6.95
C CYS A 98 5.51 -2.88 7.96
N ALA A 99 4.98 -1.69 8.29
CA ALA A 99 5.55 -0.79 9.31
C ALA A 99 5.50 -1.40 10.72
N ARG A 100 4.49 -2.22 11.04
CA ARG A 100 4.40 -2.94 12.32
C ARG A 100 5.34 -4.15 12.41
N ALA A 101 5.61 -4.81 11.28
CA ALA A 101 6.46 -6.00 11.22
C ALA A 101 7.94 -5.71 10.91
N ALA A 102 8.28 -4.47 10.56
CA ALA A 102 9.66 -4.00 10.43
C ALA A 102 10.39 -4.11 11.77
N VAL A 103 11.58 -4.73 11.75
CA VAL A 103 12.44 -4.88 12.95
C VAL A 103 13.47 -3.76 12.95
N PRO A 104 13.51 -2.91 13.99
CA PRO A 104 14.53 -1.88 14.15
C PRO A 104 15.93 -2.48 14.01
N ASN A 105 16.73 -1.96 13.07
CA ASN A 105 18.08 -2.44 12.79
C ASN A 105 18.19 -3.94 12.39
N GLY A 106 17.11 -4.58 11.93
CA GLY A 106 17.07 -6.00 11.54
C GLY A 106 18.05 -6.40 10.40
N THR A 107 18.24 -7.69 10.16
CA THR A 107 19.19 -8.18 9.13
C THR A 107 18.68 -7.94 7.70
N ARG A 108 19.52 -8.18 6.69
CA ARG A 108 19.06 -8.21 5.29
C ARG A 108 18.05 -9.34 5.05
N THR A 109 18.22 -10.45 5.77
CA THR A 109 17.32 -11.61 5.77
C THR A 109 15.94 -11.25 6.32
N ASP A 110 15.86 -10.46 7.41
CA ASP A 110 14.58 -9.98 7.96
C ASP A 110 13.80 -9.10 6.97
N LEU A 111 14.50 -8.23 6.25
CA LEU A 111 13.92 -7.40 5.21
C LEU A 111 13.44 -8.24 4.02
N ALA A 112 14.24 -9.22 3.58
CA ALA A 112 13.87 -10.11 2.49
C ALA A 112 12.63 -10.96 2.84
N TRP A 113 12.54 -11.47 4.08
CA TRP A 113 11.37 -12.18 4.57
C TRP A 113 10.12 -11.29 4.66
N LEU A 114 10.26 -10.06 5.15
CA LEU A 114 9.16 -9.11 5.23
C LEU A 114 8.61 -8.74 3.84
N LEU A 115 9.50 -8.45 2.88
CA LEU A 115 9.12 -8.20 1.49
C LEU A 115 8.51 -9.44 0.85
N GLY A 116 9.09 -10.63 1.07
CA GLY A 116 8.55 -11.90 0.58
C GLY A 116 7.13 -12.17 1.08
N ALA A 117 6.85 -11.88 2.35
CA ALA A 117 5.52 -11.99 2.93
C ALA A 117 4.53 -10.96 2.34
N ALA A 118 4.92 -9.68 2.31
CA ALA A 118 4.08 -8.58 1.80
C ALA A 118 3.69 -8.76 0.32
N LEU A 119 4.53 -9.40 -0.48
CA LEU A 119 4.26 -9.67 -1.89
C LEU A 119 3.59 -11.03 -2.12
N GLY A 120 4.02 -12.08 -1.41
CA GLY A 120 3.59 -13.46 -1.66
C GLY A 120 2.09 -13.68 -1.49
N GLY A 121 1.48 -13.11 -0.45
CA GLY A 121 0.03 -13.22 -0.21
C GLY A 121 -0.81 -12.60 -1.33
N PRO A 122 -0.66 -11.30 -1.62
CA PRO A 122 -1.40 -10.64 -2.71
C PRO A 122 -1.15 -11.25 -4.10
N LEU A 123 0.07 -11.68 -4.41
CA LEU A 123 0.38 -12.35 -5.67
C LEU A 123 -0.30 -13.72 -5.77
N LEU A 124 -0.32 -14.52 -4.70
CA LEU A 124 -1.04 -15.81 -4.67
C LEU A 124 -2.54 -15.61 -4.88
N VAL A 125 -3.17 -14.65 -4.19
CA VAL A 125 -4.59 -14.33 -4.38
C VAL A 125 -4.85 -13.87 -5.81
N THR A 126 -3.96 -13.06 -6.39
CA THR A 126 -4.05 -12.62 -7.80
C THR A 126 -4.01 -13.81 -8.76
N ALA A 127 -3.15 -14.80 -8.53
CA ALA A 127 -3.09 -16.02 -9.34
C ALA A 127 -4.42 -16.79 -9.29
N VAL A 128 -5.02 -16.94 -8.11
CA VAL A 128 -6.33 -17.57 -7.92
C VAL A 128 -7.44 -16.76 -8.62
N CYS A 129 -7.46 -15.43 -8.47
CA CYS A 129 -8.45 -14.57 -9.13
C CYS A 129 -8.35 -14.64 -10.66
N LEU A 130 -7.13 -14.65 -11.22
CA LEU A 130 -6.92 -14.83 -12.66
C LEU A 130 -7.43 -16.19 -13.15
N ALA A 131 -7.18 -17.28 -12.41
CA ALA A 131 -7.71 -18.60 -12.73
C ALA A 131 -9.25 -18.62 -12.70
N VAL A 132 -9.88 -18.03 -11.67
CA VAL A 132 -11.35 -17.92 -11.55
C VAL A 132 -11.97 -17.10 -12.68
N VAL A 133 -11.35 -15.97 -13.07
CA VAL A 133 -11.85 -15.17 -14.22
C VAL A 133 -11.65 -15.92 -15.55
N THR A 134 -10.56 -16.68 -15.69
CA THR A 134 -10.30 -17.49 -16.89
C THR A 134 -11.35 -18.58 -17.05
N ASP A 135 -11.65 -19.33 -15.99
CA ASP A 135 -12.71 -20.35 -15.96
C ASP A 135 -14.09 -19.73 -16.28
N ALA A 136 -14.42 -18.63 -15.61
CA ALA A 136 -15.68 -17.90 -15.82
C ALA A 136 -15.85 -17.36 -17.26
N SER A 137 -14.77 -17.06 -17.97
CA SER A 137 -14.83 -16.51 -19.33
C SER A 137 -15.43 -17.45 -20.38
N GLY A 138 -15.51 -18.76 -20.08
CA GLY A 138 -16.20 -19.72 -20.93
C GLY A 138 -17.73 -19.62 -20.89
N VAL A 139 -18.30 -18.98 -19.86
CA VAL A 139 -19.74 -18.93 -19.58
C VAL A 139 -20.30 -17.52 -19.35
N LEU A 140 -19.45 -16.53 -19.06
CA LEU A 140 -19.82 -15.14 -18.81
C LEU A 140 -19.09 -14.20 -19.78
N PRO A 141 -19.65 -13.01 -20.09
CA PRO A 141 -19.05 -12.04 -21.02
C PRO A 141 -17.87 -11.25 -20.39
N VAL A 142 -17.06 -11.91 -19.56
CA VAL A 142 -15.86 -11.36 -18.92
C VAL A 142 -14.65 -12.02 -19.58
N ARG A 143 -13.61 -11.26 -19.88
CA ARG A 143 -12.35 -11.81 -20.41
C ARG A 143 -11.26 -11.82 -19.34
N PRO A 144 -10.37 -12.83 -19.34
CA PRO A 144 -9.19 -12.81 -18.48
C PRO A 144 -8.27 -11.66 -18.93
N PRO A 145 -7.85 -10.76 -18.02
CA PRO A 145 -6.89 -9.72 -18.35
C PRO A 145 -5.50 -10.31 -18.57
N ASN A 146 -4.58 -9.49 -19.11
CA ASN A 146 -3.20 -9.93 -19.32
C ASN A 146 -2.53 -10.33 -17.99
N THR A 147 -2.22 -11.63 -17.85
CA THR A 147 -1.61 -12.24 -16.65
C THR A 147 -0.35 -11.52 -16.17
N LEU A 148 0.56 -11.17 -17.09
CA LEU A 148 1.82 -10.51 -16.75
C LEU A 148 1.57 -9.08 -16.25
N ALA A 149 0.67 -8.34 -16.90
CA ALA A 149 0.28 -7.00 -16.46
C ALA A 149 -0.42 -7.02 -15.10
N ALA A 150 -1.29 -8.01 -14.84
CA ALA A 150 -1.96 -8.17 -13.56
C ALA A 150 -0.96 -8.42 -12.42
N PHE A 151 0.01 -9.32 -12.61
CA PHE A 151 1.09 -9.52 -11.64
C PHE A 151 1.98 -8.30 -11.49
N ALA A 152 2.31 -7.59 -12.58
CA ALA A 152 3.14 -6.38 -12.53
C ALA A 152 2.49 -5.24 -11.74
N TRP A 153 1.18 -5.03 -11.92
CA TRP A 153 0.38 -4.08 -11.14
C TRP A 153 0.40 -4.41 -9.64
N VAL A 154 0.03 -5.64 -9.29
CA VAL A 154 -0.01 -6.10 -7.88
C VAL A 154 1.38 -6.01 -7.24
N LEU A 155 2.42 -6.48 -7.93
CA LEU A 155 3.81 -6.40 -7.49
C LEU A 155 4.24 -4.94 -7.26
N GLY A 156 4.00 -4.05 -8.22
CA GLY A 156 4.38 -2.64 -8.14
C GLY A 156 3.68 -1.90 -7.00
N LEU A 157 2.37 -2.09 -6.86
CA LEU A 157 1.56 -1.45 -5.82
C LEU A 157 1.96 -1.94 -4.41
N HIS A 158 2.14 -3.25 -4.21
CA HIS A 158 2.59 -3.77 -2.90
C HIS A 158 4.05 -3.50 -2.60
N LEU A 159 4.93 -3.39 -3.61
CA LEU A 159 6.30 -2.88 -3.41
C LEU A 159 6.31 -1.43 -2.93
N LEU A 160 5.46 -0.57 -3.50
CA LEU A 160 5.30 0.82 -3.06
C LEU A 160 4.75 0.87 -1.62
N ALA A 161 3.73 0.08 -1.29
CA ALA A 161 3.16 0.02 0.05
C ALA A 161 4.16 -0.51 1.09
N ALA A 162 4.82 -1.64 0.83
CA ALA A 162 5.82 -2.21 1.72
C ALA A 162 7.03 -1.27 1.89
N GLY A 163 7.52 -0.69 0.80
CA GLY A 163 8.60 0.30 0.82
C GLY A 163 8.26 1.54 1.66
N ALA A 164 7.06 2.11 1.50
CA ALA A 164 6.59 3.23 2.30
C ALA A 164 6.43 2.85 3.79
N GLY A 165 5.85 1.67 4.07
CA GLY A 165 5.69 1.15 5.43
C GLY A 165 7.02 0.96 6.15
N ILE A 166 7.98 0.30 5.51
CA ILE A 166 9.31 0.05 6.07
C ILE A 166 10.09 1.36 6.24
N ALA A 167 10.08 2.23 5.22
CA ALA A 167 10.77 3.54 5.28
C ALA A 167 10.18 4.49 6.33
N SER A 168 8.91 4.30 6.74
CA SER A 168 8.30 5.09 7.82
C SER A 168 8.89 4.81 9.21
N ARG A 169 9.49 3.62 9.40
CA ARG A 169 10.16 3.21 10.65
C ARG A 169 11.68 3.29 10.54
N GLU A 170 12.23 2.74 9.46
CA GLU A 170 13.68 2.63 9.26
C GLU A 170 14.30 3.86 8.56
N LEU A 171 13.67 5.05 8.66
CA LEU A 171 14.10 6.24 7.92
C LEU A 171 15.59 6.60 8.12
N PRO A 172 16.18 6.58 9.34
CA PRO A 172 17.60 6.84 9.52
C PRO A 172 18.47 5.84 8.74
N ARG A 173 18.14 4.56 8.82
CA ARG A 173 18.84 3.49 8.12
C ARG A 173 18.73 3.58 6.60
N VAL A 174 17.57 3.99 6.07
CA VAL A 174 17.38 4.24 4.64
C VAL A 174 18.28 5.39 4.20
N VAL A 175 18.35 6.47 4.99
CA VAL A 175 19.25 7.61 4.76
C VAL A 175 20.72 7.18 4.75
N ASP A 176 21.16 6.39 5.73
CA ASP A 176 22.55 5.90 5.81
C ASP A 176 22.91 4.94 4.67
N THR A 177 22.01 4.01 4.36
CA THR A 177 22.22 2.99 3.31
C THR A 177 22.32 3.62 1.92
N LEU A 178 21.46 4.61 1.64
CA LEU A 178 21.46 5.37 0.38
C LEU A 178 22.44 6.55 0.41
N ARG A 179 23.07 6.84 1.56
CA ARG A 179 23.95 7.99 1.82
C ARG A 179 23.32 9.32 1.41
N LEU A 180 22.05 9.50 1.75
CA LEU A 180 21.30 10.70 1.36
C LEU A 180 21.84 11.93 2.09
N PRO A 181 22.17 13.03 1.38
CA PRO A 181 22.61 14.25 2.04
C PRO A 181 21.45 14.91 2.80
N PRO A 182 21.72 15.69 3.88
CA PRO A 182 20.66 16.25 4.73
C PRO A 182 19.60 17.06 4.00
N TRP A 183 19.97 17.80 2.95
CA TRP A 183 19.03 18.54 2.11
C TRP A 183 18.03 17.62 1.38
N ALA A 184 18.44 16.41 0.99
CA ALA A 184 17.55 15.47 0.32
C ALA A 184 16.50 14.93 1.29
N VAL A 185 16.91 14.59 2.51
CA VAL A 185 16.02 14.10 3.57
C VAL A 185 15.01 15.18 3.96
N SER A 186 15.46 16.42 4.17
CA SER A 186 14.59 17.57 4.42
C SER A 186 13.63 17.82 3.26
N GLY A 187 14.11 17.75 2.01
CA GLY A 187 13.29 17.89 0.81
C GLY A 187 12.20 16.81 0.68
N ILE A 188 12.52 15.55 0.94
CA ILE A 188 11.55 14.43 0.94
C ILE A 188 10.48 14.64 2.03
N ARG A 189 10.88 15.06 3.24
CA ARG A 189 9.93 15.41 4.33
C ARG A 189 9.10 16.65 4.01
N GLY A 190 9.62 17.60 3.23
CA GLY A 190 8.88 18.74 2.69
C GLY A 190 7.85 18.32 1.63
N ALA A 191 8.22 17.36 0.77
CA ALA A 191 7.39 16.91 -0.34
C ALA A 191 6.04 16.35 0.11
N GLY A 192 6.02 15.59 1.22
CA GLY A 192 4.78 15.08 1.82
C GLY A 192 3.84 16.20 2.29
N ARG A 193 4.38 17.26 2.94
CA ARG A 193 3.58 18.42 3.38
C ARG A 193 3.00 19.18 2.19
N SER A 194 3.80 19.42 1.15
CA SER A 194 3.34 20.08 -0.08
C SER A 194 2.28 19.25 -0.82
N LEU A 195 2.45 17.92 -0.89
CA LEU A 195 1.47 17.01 -1.49
C LEU A 195 0.13 17.03 -0.74
N VAL A 196 0.14 16.91 0.59
CA VAL A 196 -1.08 16.97 1.42
C VAL A 196 -1.80 18.31 1.26
N ARG A 197 -1.07 19.43 1.20
CA ARG A 197 -1.66 20.76 0.95
C ARG A 197 -2.33 20.84 -0.43
N LEU A 198 -1.67 20.37 -1.49
CA LEU A 198 -2.26 20.34 -2.84
C LEU A 198 -3.52 19.47 -2.89
N LEU A 199 -3.48 18.27 -2.30
CA LEU A 199 -4.64 17.36 -2.23
C LEU A 199 -5.79 17.97 -1.42
N ALA A 200 -5.51 18.63 -0.29
CA ALA A 200 -6.53 19.31 0.51
C ALA A 200 -7.19 20.48 -0.25
N CYS A 201 -6.39 21.30 -0.96
CA CYS A 201 -6.93 22.38 -1.80
C CYS A 201 -7.74 21.84 -2.99
N ALA A 202 -7.28 20.78 -3.65
CA ALA A 202 -8.01 20.12 -4.74
C ALA A 202 -9.34 19.53 -4.24
N ALA A 203 -9.33 18.83 -3.11
CA ALA A 203 -10.53 18.29 -2.49
C ALA A 203 -11.54 19.39 -2.10
N ALA A 204 -11.06 20.51 -1.54
CA ALA A 204 -11.91 21.67 -1.25
C ALA A 204 -12.54 22.24 -2.53
N VAL A 205 -11.78 22.37 -3.63
CA VAL A 205 -12.30 22.82 -4.93
C VAL A 205 -13.32 21.83 -5.51
N THR A 206 -13.06 20.52 -5.43
CA THR A 206 -14.03 19.48 -5.84
C THR A 206 -15.33 19.58 -5.04
N VAL A 207 -15.25 19.72 -3.71
CA VAL A 207 -16.43 19.87 -2.84
C VAL A 207 -17.21 21.15 -3.14
N ILE A 208 -16.52 22.28 -3.33
CA ILE A 208 -17.15 23.55 -3.75
C ILE A 208 -17.85 23.39 -5.11
N SER A 209 -17.23 22.68 -6.06
CA SER A 209 -17.84 22.40 -7.37
C SER A 209 -19.07 21.49 -7.26
N LEU A 210 -19.05 20.46 -6.42
CA LEU A 210 -20.22 19.60 -6.15
C LEU A 210 -21.38 20.41 -5.57
N PHE A 211 -21.13 21.32 -4.63
CA PHE A 211 -22.17 22.21 -4.11
C PHE A 211 -22.69 23.19 -5.18
N ALA A 212 -21.82 23.71 -6.06
CA ALA A 212 -22.23 24.59 -7.15
C ALA A 212 -23.10 23.87 -8.20
N HIS A 213 -22.90 22.55 -8.39
CA HIS A 213 -23.64 21.71 -9.34
C HIS A 213 -24.69 20.81 -8.66
N TYR A 214 -25.19 21.21 -7.47
CA TYR A 214 -26.15 20.41 -6.69
C TYR A 214 -27.43 20.03 -7.45
N SER A 215 -27.92 20.88 -8.36
CA SER A 215 -29.07 20.55 -9.21
C SER A 215 -28.80 19.35 -10.12
N THR A 216 -27.62 19.31 -10.76
CA THR A 216 -27.19 18.21 -11.62
C THR A 216 -27.04 16.91 -10.84
N ILE A 217 -26.56 16.98 -9.59
CA ILE A 217 -26.53 15.83 -8.67
C ILE A 217 -27.96 15.33 -8.38
N GLY A 218 -28.90 16.24 -8.15
CA GLY A 218 -30.32 15.91 -7.97
C GLY A 218 -30.94 15.24 -9.20
N ASP A 219 -30.66 15.74 -10.40
CA ASP A 219 -31.15 15.16 -11.66
C ASP A 219 -30.61 13.74 -11.88
N ILE A 220 -29.32 13.50 -11.60
CA ILE A 220 -28.70 12.16 -11.68
C ILE A 220 -29.36 11.20 -10.69
N TYR A 221 -29.57 11.60 -9.43
CA TYR A 221 -30.27 10.75 -8.45
C TYR A 221 -31.75 10.54 -8.79
N GLY A 222 -32.42 11.50 -9.42
CA GLY A 222 -33.78 11.33 -9.95
C GLY A 222 -33.87 10.24 -11.02
N GLY A 223 -32.78 10.02 -11.77
CA GLY A 223 -32.65 8.92 -12.73
C GLY A 223 -32.33 7.55 -12.12
N ALA A 224 -32.05 7.44 -10.82
CA ALA A 224 -31.59 6.20 -10.19
C ALA A 224 -32.69 5.13 -10.00
N GLY A 225 -33.96 5.48 -10.20
CA GLY A 225 -35.12 4.58 -10.13
C GLY A 225 -35.59 4.26 -8.70
N ASP A 226 -34.70 3.81 -7.82
CA ASP A 226 -35.02 3.46 -6.43
C ASP A 226 -33.93 3.84 -5.41
N GLY A 227 -34.19 3.56 -4.13
CA GLY A 227 -33.27 3.86 -3.03
C GLY A 227 -31.96 3.06 -3.07
N TRP A 228 -31.96 1.85 -3.66
CA TRP A 228 -30.75 1.06 -3.83
C TRP A 228 -29.87 1.61 -4.95
N GLY A 229 -30.46 2.10 -6.03
CA GLY A 229 -29.78 2.85 -7.09
C GLY A 229 -29.12 4.13 -6.56
N VAL A 230 -29.84 4.91 -5.73
CA VAL A 230 -29.27 6.10 -5.06
C VAL A 230 -28.09 5.71 -4.16
N LEU A 231 -28.22 4.65 -3.35
CA LEU A 231 -27.14 4.17 -2.47
C LEU A 231 -25.94 3.67 -3.28
N GLY A 232 -26.17 2.90 -4.35
CA GLY A 232 -25.13 2.41 -5.24
C GLY A 232 -24.36 3.54 -5.94
N LEU A 233 -25.06 4.54 -6.47
CA LEU A 233 -24.45 5.74 -7.05
C LEU A 233 -23.70 6.58 -6.01
N THR A 234 -24.18 6.63 -4.77
CA THR A 234 -23.50 7.31 -3.66
C THR A 234 -22.19 6.60 -3.31
N VAL A 235 -22.22 5.28 -3.13
CA VAL A 235 -21.01 4.47 -2.86
C VAL A 235 -20.03 4.60 -4.02
N LEU A 236 -20.47 4.43 -5.26
CA LEU A 236 -19.64 4.59 -6.46
C LEU A 236 -18.98 5.98 -6.51
N SER A 237 -19.73 7.04 -6.18
CA SER A 237 -19.22 8.41 -6.11
C SER A 237 -18.13 8.59 -5.05
N VAL A 238 -18.27 7.96 -3.88
CA VAL A 238 -17.23 7.96 -2.84
C VAL A 238 -15.99 7.18 -3.29
N LEU A 239 -16.17 6.03 -3.96
CA LEU A 239 -15.05 5.20 -4.44
C LEU A 239 -14.19 5.91 -5.51
N TYR A 240 -14.82 6.70 -6.39
CA TYR A 240 -14.15 7.50 -7.43
C TYR A 240 -13.75 8.92 -6.98
N LEU A 241 -14.11 9.36 -5.78
CA LEU A 241 -13.75 10.69 -5.29
C LEU A 241 -12.24 10.99 -5.38
N PRO A 242 -11.31 10.06 -5.05
CA PRO A 242 -9.89 10.34 -5.19
C PRO A 242 -9.45 10.56 -6.64
N ASN A 243 -10.03 9.86 -7.62
CA ASN A 243 -9.76 10.10 -9.04
C ASN A 243 -10.12 11.54 -9.44
N VAL A 244 -11.31 12.00 -9.02
CA VAL A 244 -11.79 13.37 -9.32
C VAL A 244 -10.96 14.43 -8.59
N VAL A 245 -10.51 14.18 -7.36
CA VAL A 245 -9.60 15.07 -6.63
C VAL A 245 -8.24 15.17 -7.33
N ILE A 246 -7.69 14.07 -7.84
CA ILE A 246 -6.43 14.08 -8.60
C ILE A 246 -6.59 14.82 -9.93
N GLY A 247 -7.71 14.61 -10.65
CA GLY A 247 -8.05 15.37 -11.85
C GLY A 247 -8.14 16.88 -11.57
N ALA A 248 -8.85 17.28 -10.52
CA ALA A 248 -8.95 18.67 -10.08
C ALA A 248 -7.59 19.26 -9.67
N LEU A 249 -6.72 18.48 -9.03
CA LEU A 249 -5.35 18.89 -8.69
C LEU A 249 -4.52 19.17 -9.95
N GLY A 250 -4.60 18.30 -10.96
CA GLY A 250 -3.95 18.53 -12.25
C GLY A 250 -4.42 19.81 -12.92
N VAL A 251 -5.74 20.06 -12.91
CA VAL A 251 -6.33 21.33 -13.41
C VAL A 251 -5.81 22.52 -12.61
N LEU A 252 -5.75 22.46 -11.27
CA LEU A 252 -5.21 23.54 -10.43
C LEU A 252 -3.72 23.85 -10.70
N LEU A 253 -2.94 22.86 -11.15
CA LEU A 253 -1.56 23.07 -11.59
C LEU A 253 -1.44 23.67 -13.00
N GLY A 254 -2.55 23.68 -13.77
CA GLY A 254 -2.61 24.17 -15.14
C GLY A 254 -2.53 23.09 -16.22
N ALA A 255 -2.54 21.80 -15.85
CA ALA A 255 -2.74 20.71 -16.80
C ALA A 255 -4.21 20.61 -17.24
N THR A 256 -4.46 19.91 -18.34
CA THR A 256 -5.81 19.55 -18.79
C THR A 256 -6.19 18.17 -18.28
N ALA A 257 -7.41 18.05 -17.75
CA ALA A 257 -8.08 16.77 -17.50
C ALA A 257 -8.89 16.38 -18.74
N GLU A 258 -8.58 15.22 -19.30
CA GLU A 258 -9.17 14.68 -20.51
C GLU A 258 -10.17 13.58 -20.15
N PHE A 259 -11.33 13.60 -20.79
CA PHE A 259 -12.41 12.63 -20.65
C PHE A 259 -12.89 12.26 -22.06
N GLY A 260 -12.09 11.47 -22.77
CA GLY A 260 -12.35 11.05 -24.13
C GLY A 260 -12.29 12.20 -25.13
N THR A 261 -13.47 12.74 -25.46
CA THR A 261 -13.61 13.93 -26.32
C THR A 261 -13.89 15.22 -25.54
N ALA A 262 -14.21 15.11 -24.25
CA ALA A 262 -14.32 16.25 -23.34
C ALA A 262 -12.94 16.58 -22.73
N SER A 263 -12.72 17.85 -22.40
CA SER A 263 -11.56 18.26 -21.59
C SER A 263 -11.86 19.48 -20.73
N VAL A 264 -11.23 19.54 -19.56
CA VAL A 264 -11.34 20.66 -18.61
C VAL A 264 -9.95 21.14 -18.23
N GLY A 265 -9.72 22.45 -18.34
CA GLY A 265 -8.56 23.15 -17.81
C GLY A 265 -8.94 24.56 -17.34
N LEU A 266 -8.02 25.27 -16.70
CA LEU A 266 -8.29 26.61 -16.17
C LEU A 266 -8.58 27.67 -17.24
N PHE A 267 -8.14 27.42 -18.49
CA PHE A 267 -8.21 28.39 -19.60
C PHE A 267 -9.16 27.97 -20.73
N SER A 268 -9.59 26.71 -20.74
CA SER A 268 -10.45 26.14 -21.79
C SER A 268 -11.25 24.97 -21.24
N VAL A 269 -12.48 24.82 -21.72
CA VAL A 269 -13.33 23.64 -21.49
C VAL A 269 -13.90 23.22 -22.83
N VAL A 270 -13.76 21.93 -23.15
CA VAL A 270 -14.39 21.27 -24.29
C VAL A 270 -15.42 20.31 -23.72
N GLY A 271 -16.70 20.57 -23.99
CA GLY A 271 -17.79 19.68 -23.58
C GLY A 271 -17.82 18.40 -24.42
N GLY A 272 -18.24 17.29 -23.82
CA GLY A 272 -18.41 15.99 -24.47
C GLY A 272 -19.25 15.04 -23.62
N PRO A 273 -19.53 13.82 -24.09
CA PRO A 273 -20.28 12.83 -23.31
C PRO A 273 -19.46 12.38 -22.10
N VAL A 274 -20.06 12.41 -20.91
CA VAL A 274 -19.48 11.90 -19.67
C VAL A 274 -20.48 10.97 -18.95
N PRO A 275 -20.02 9.99 -18.17
CA PRO A 275 -20.91 9.11 -17.40
C PRO A 275 -21.77 9.90 -16.40
N ALA A 276 -23.05 9.54 -16.31
CA ALA A 276 -24.00 10.11 -15.34
C ALA A 276 -23.79 9.53 -13.92
N VAL A 277 -22.62 9.80 -13.31
CA VAL A 277 -22.32 9.46 -11.92
C VAL A 277 -22.21 10.75 -11.09
N PRO A 278 -22.79 10.83 -9.87
CA PRO A 278 -22.88 12.08 -9.11
C PRO A 278 -21.53 12.78 -8.86
N VAL A 279 -20.45 12.03 -8.63
CA VAL A 279 -19.11 12.62 -8.41
C VAL A 279 -18.57 13.39 -9.63
N LEU A 280 -18.95 13.00 -10.86
CA LEU A 280 -18.56 13.71 -12.07
C LEU A 280 -19.38 14.99 -12.32
N ALA A 281 -20.45 15.25 -11.56
CA ALA A 281 -21.12 16.55 -11.58
C ALA A 281 -20.21 17.71 -11.10
N ALA A 282 -19.09 17.39 -10.45
CA ALA A 282 -18.04 18.36 -10.15
C ALA A 282 -17.33 18.91 -11.40
N MET A 283 -17.45 18.23 -12.55
CA MET A 283 -16.83 18.61 -13.82
C MET A 283 -17.65 19.74 -14.47
N PRO A 284 -17.09 20.94 -14.65
CA PRO A 284 -17.81 22.04 -15.26
C PRO A 284 -17.99 21.80 -16.76
N MET A 285 -19.25 21.81 -17.21
CA MET A 285 -19.62 21.60 -18.63
C MET A 285 -19.74 22.91 -19.43
N GLY A 286 -19.65 24.07 -18.76
CA GLY A 286 -19.70 25.39 -19.37
C GLY A 286 -18.32 25.92 -19.78
N PRO A 287 -18.25 27.02 -20.54
CA PRO A 287 -16.98 27.63 -20.93
C PRO A 287 -16.17 28.07 -19.70
N ALA A 288 -14.84 27.97 -19.79
CA ALA A 288 -13.93 28.38 -18.72
C ALA A 288 -14.18 29.84 -18.29
N ALA A 289 -14.49 30.05 -17.01
CA ALA A 289 -14.72 31.40 -16.51
C ALA A 289 -13.39 32.13 -16.32
N GLY A 290 -13.29 33.38 -16.78
CA GLY A 290 -12.03 34.13 -16.77
C GLY A 290 -11.37 34.31 -15.38
N TRP A 291 -12.11 34.13 -14.28
CA TRP A 291 -11.55 34.15 -12.93
C TRP A 291 -10.84 32.83 -12.54
N TRP A 292 -11.03 31.72 -13.25
CA TRP A 292 -10.37 30.44 -12.95
C TRP A 292 -8.84 30.54 -13.02
N ALA A 293 -8.28 31.44 -13.83
CA ALA A 293 -6.86 31.73 -13.85
C ALA A 293 -6.31 32.17 -12.46
N LEU A 294 -7.15 32.73 -11.58
CA LEU A 294 -6.78 33.07 -10.20
C LEU A 294 -6.56 31.82 -9.33
N LEU A 295 -7.07 30.64 -9.72
CA LEU A 295 -6.83 29.39 -8.99
C LEU A 295 -5.36 28.95 -9.05
N LEU A 296 -4.55 29.46 -9.98
CA LEU A 296 -3.09 29.29 -9.99
C LEU A 296 -2.39 29.90 -8.77
N VAL A 297 -3.07 30.75 -7.99
CA VAL A 297 -2.59 31.19 -6.67
C VAL A 297 -2.48 30.01 -5.70
N VAL A 298 -3.27 28.94 -5.86
CA VAL A 298 -3.23 27.74 -5.00
C VAL A 298 -1.87 27.04 -5.06
N PRO A 299 -1.37 26.52 -6.21
CA PRO A 299 -0.06 25.88 -6.25
C PRO A 299 1.09 26.84 -5.95
N ALA A 300 0.95 28.12 -6.32
CA ALA A 300 1.94 29.14 -5.95
C ALA A 300 2.03 29.34 -4.42
N ALA A 301 0.90 29.40 -3.72
CA ALA A 301 0.87 29.52 -2.27
C ALA A 301 1.44 28.27 -1.58
N VAL A 302 1.10 27.07 -2.07
CA VAL A 302 1.64 25.82 -1.52
C VAL A 302 3.15 25.72 -1.74
N GLY A 303 3.66 26.13 -2.90
CA GLY A 303 5.10 26.20 -3.15
C GLY A 303 5.80 27.19 -2.22
N VAL A 304 5.30 28.43 -2.10
CA VAL A 304 5.83 29.42 -1.12
C VAL A 304 5.87 28.85 0.29
N LEU A 305 4.79 28.22 0.76
CA LEU A 305 4.73 27.60 2.09
C LEU A 305 5.77 26.47 2.25
N GLY A 306 5.93 25.61 1.24
CA GLY A 306 6.97 24.58 1.22
C GLY A 306 8.39 25.16 1.31
N GLY A 307 8.64 26.26 0.59
CA GLY A 307 9.91 27.01 0.68
C GLY A 307 10.16 27.62 2.05
N LEU A 308 9.13 28.18 2.67
CA LEU A 308 9.19 28.75 4.03
C LEU A 308 9.46 27.67 5.10
N ASP A 309 8.85 26.49 4.97
CA ASP A 309 9.09 25.35 5.87
C ASP A 309 10.54 24.85 5.74
N LEU A 310 11.00 24.63 4.51
CA LEU A 310 12.35 24.11 4.24
C LEU A 310 13.45 25.10 4.64
N ALA A 311 13.19 26.40 4.58
CA ALA A 311 14.09 27.44 5.08
C ALA A 311 14.32 27.38 6.60
N ARG A 312 13.33 26.88 7.36
CA ARG A 312 13.43 26.65 8.82
C ARG A 312 14.17 25.35 9.13
N LEU A 313 13.90 24.30 8.36
CA LEU A 313 14.45 22.96 8.57
C LEU A 313 15.86 22.74 8.00
N THR A 314 16.33 23.62 7.11
CA THR A 314 17.57 23.41 6.35
C THR A 314 18.44 24.68 6.35
N ARG A 315 19.76 24.51 6.23
CA ARG A 315 20.72 25.62 6.09
C ARG A 315 20.99 26.03 4.63
N ASP A 316 20.19 25.54 3.68
CA ASP A 316 20.35 25.82 2.24
C ASP A 316 20.42 27.32 1.92
N GLU A 317 21.39 27.68 1.08
CA GLU A 317 21.57 29.03 0.58
C GLU A 317 20.58 29.34 -0.55
N ILE A 318 20.27 30.63 -0.75
CA ILE A 318 19.42 31.11 -1.85
C ILE A 318 19.94 30.66 -3.23
N ARG A 319 21.26 30.50 -3.38
CA ARG A 319 21.92 30.06 -4.62
C ARG A 319 22.03 28.53 -4.77
N ALA A 320 21.75 27.77 -3.71
CA ALA A 320 21.84 26.31 -3.66
C ALA A 320 20.61 25.69 -2.95
N PRO A 321 19.39 25.88 -3.48
CA PRO A 321 18.13 25.52 -2.83
C PRO A 321 17.79 24.02 -2.97
N TRP A 322 18.76 23.13 -2.73
CA TRP A 322 18.68 21.71 -3.08
C TRP A 322 17.52 20.97 -2.38
N ALA A 323 17.22 21.29 -1.13
CA ALA A 323 16.06 20.73 -0.42
C ALA A 323 14.73 21.17 -1.05
N THR A 324 14.64 22.42 -1.51
CA THR A 324 13.44 22.96 -2.18
C THR A 324 13.23 22.32 -3.54
N LEU A 325 14.31 22.19 -4.34
CA LEU A 325 14.27 21.48 -5.63
C LEU A 325 13.94 20.00 -5.47
N THR A 326 14.49 19.35 -4.43
CA THR A 326 14.16 17.95 -4.09
C THR A 326 12.71 17.81 -3.68
N SER A 327 12.18 18.71 -2.84
CA SER A 327 10.78 18.70 -2.46
C SER A 327 9.86 18.88 -3.67
N ALA A 328 10.17 19.82 -4.56
CA ALA A 328 9.40 20.03 -5.78
C ALA A 328 9.43 18.80 -6.70
N ALA A 329 10.62 18.22 -6.93
CA ALA A 329 10.78 17.03 -7.76
C ALA A 329 10.02 15.82 -7.18
N VAL A 330 10.18 15.52 -5.89
CA VAL A 330 9.51 14.39 -5.22
C VAL A 330 8.01 14.57 -5.19
N THR A 331 7.48 15.76 -4.86
CA THR A 331 6.03 16.03 -4.95
C THR A 331 5.52 15.83 -6.38
N THR A 332 6.24 16.33 -7.39
CA THR A 332 5.83 16.18 -8.81
C THR A 332 5.83 14.71 -9.25
N VAL A 333 6.83 13.91 -8.86
CA VAL A 333 6.86 12.47 -9.13
C VAL A 333 5.68 11.74 -8.47
N LEU A 334 5.37 12.06 -7.21
CA LEU A 334 4.21 11.48 -6.52
C LEU A 334 2.88 11.87 -7.19
N LEU A 335 2.76 13.10 -7.69
CA LEU A 335 1.60 13.55 -8.45
C LEU A 335 1.48 12.85 -9.81
N LEU A 336 2.59 12.60 -10.51
CA LEU A 336 2.59 11.84 -11.77
C LEU A 336 2.16 10.37 -11.54
N VAL A 337 2.66 9.73 -10.48
CA VAL A 337 2.21 8.39 -10.08
C VAL A 337 0.71 8.40 -9.76
N ALA A 338 0.24 9.38 -8.98
CA ALA A 338 -1.18 9.52 -8.67
C ALA A 338 -2.04 9.76 -9.92
N ALA A 339 -1.57 10.56 -10.88
CA ALA A 339 -2.25 10.86 -12.14
C ALA A 339 -2.37 9.62 -13.05
N VAL A 340 -1.29 8.83 -13.18
CA VAL A 340 -1.29 7.56 -13.93
C VAL A 340 -2.24 6.55 -13.30
N LEU A 341 -2.29 6.48 -11.96
CA LEU A 341 -3.23 5.61 -11.23
C LEU A 341 -4.69 6.10 -11.32
N ALA A 342 -4.92 7.41 -11.44
CA ALA A 342 -6.26 7.99 -11.49
C ALA A 342 -6.93 7.90 -12.87
N GLY A 343 -6.16 7.66 -13.92
CA GLY A 343 -6.62 7.59 -15.31
C GLY A 343 -6.67 6.17 -15.89
N GLY A 344 -7.22 6.05 -17.08
CA GLY A 344 -7.35 4.79 -17.82
C GLY A 344 -8.43 4.85 -18.90
N GLU A 345 -8.60 3.75 -19.64
CA GLU A 345 -9.67 3.63 -20.64
C GLU A 345 -11.05 3.47 -19.97
N LEU A 346 -12.06 4.18 -20.46
CA LEU A 346 -13.45 4.06 -20.02
C LEU A 346 -14.36 3.61 -21.18
N GLY A 347 -14.06 2.43 -21.73
CA GLY A 347 -14.87 1.77 -22.76
C GLY A 347 -15.21 2.69 -23.94
N GLY A 348 -16.51 2.90 -24.19
CA GLY A 348 -17.00 3.74 -25.29
C GLY A 348 -16.72 5.24 -25.15
N PHE A 349 -16.26 5.71 -23.98
CA PHE A 349 -15.81 7.10 -23.79
C PHE A 349 -14.34 7.29 -24.21
N GLY A 350 -13.53 6.23 -24.24
CA GLY A 350 -12.09 6.30 -24.52
C GLY A 350 -11.24 6.69 -23.30
N HIS A 351 -10.07 7.27 -23.55
CA HIS A 351 -9.09 7.58 -22.52
C HIS A 351 -9.55 8.68 -21.56
N VAL A 352 -9.35 8.47 -20.26
CA VAL A 352 -9.57 9.46 -19.21
C VAL A 352 -8.27 9.66 -18.44
N GLY A 353 -7.79 10.90 -18.30
CA GLY A 353 -6.49 11.16 -17.70
C GLY A 353 -6.12 12.63 -17.55
N LEU A 354 -4.85 12.88 -17.26
CA LEU A 354 -4.24 14.22 -17.22
C LEU A 354 -3.12 14.29 -18.27
N ASP A 355 -2.91 15.46 -18.87
CA ASP A 355 -1.70 15.72 -19.66
C ASP A 355 -0.46 15.62 -18.74
N LEU A 356 0.21 14.45 -18.79
CA LEU A 356 1.36 14.14 -17.93
C LEU A 356 2.58 15.03 -18.21
N PRO A 357 2.97 15.34 -19.47
CA PRO A 357 3.99 16.33 -19.77
C PRO A 357 3.73 17.72 -19.15
N ILE A 358 2.52 18.27 -19.29
CA ILE A 358 2.16 19.56 -18.69
C ILE A 358 2.13 19.45 -17.16
N LEU A 359 1.56 18.38 -16.60
CA LEU A 359 1.54 18.14 -15.16
C LEU A 359 2.96 18.06 -14.57
N ALA A 360 3.90 17.41 -15.26
CA ALA A 360 5.30 17.34 -14.85
C ALA A 360 5.97 18.73 -14.88
N ALA A 361 5.85 19.45 -16.00
CA ALA A 361 6.50 20.74 -16.19
C ALA A 361 5.92 21.83 -15.26
N ALA A 362 4.58 21.91 -15.17
CA ALA A 362 3.89 22.88 -14.33
C ALA A 362 3.99 22.51 -12.84
N GLY A 363 3.84 21.22 -12.48
CA GLY A 363 4.00 20.72 -11.11
C GLY A 363 5.37 21.06 -10.54
N PHE A 364 6.44 20.73 -11.27
CA PHE A 364 7.80 21.07 -10.86
C PHE A 364 8.02 22.59 -10.89
N GLY A 365 7.61 23.26 -11.98
CA GLY A 365 7.81 24.70 -12.17
C GLY A 365 7.18 25.54 -11.05
N TRP A 366 5.90 25.30 -10.73
CA TRP A 366 5.21 26.00 -9.64
C TRP A 366 5.93 25.80 -8.31
N LEU A 367 6.17 24.54 -7.91
CA LEU A 367 6.72 24.22 -6.59
C LEU A 367 8.18 24.68 -6.46
N ALA A 368 9.00 24.54 -7.50
CA ALA A 368 10.40 24.96 -7.49
C ALA A 368 10.54 26.49 -7.49
N VAL A 369 9.86 27.20 -8.39
CA VAL A 369 9.99 28.66 -8.52
C VAL A 369 9.37 29.36 -7.31
N THR A 370 8.15 29.00 -6.92
CA THR A 370 7.48 29.68 -5.81
C THR A 370 8.01 29.22 -4.45
N GLY A 371 8.49 27.98 -4.33
CA GLY A 371 9.29 27.54 -3.18
C GLY A 371 10.62 28.28 -3.05
N TRP A 372 11.30 28.58 -4.16
CA TRP A 372 12.50 29.43 -4.13
C TRP A 372 12.18 30.87 -3.69
N ILE A 373 11.03 31.42 -4.08
CA ILE A 373 10.54 32.71 -3.57
C ILE A 373 10.30 32.63 -2.05
N GLY A 374 9.64 31.58 -1.54
CA GLY A 374 9.42 31.35 -0.12
C GLY A 374 10.72 31.25 0.69
N LEU A 375 11.68 30.44 0.21
CA LEU A 375 13.02 30.33 0.78
C LEU A 375 13.74 31.69 0.81
N THR A 376 13.70 32.42 -0.31
CA THR A 376 14.33 33.75 -0.43
C THR A 376 13.70 34.75 0.54
N ALA A 377 12.38 34.76 0.68
CA ALA A 377 11.68 35.60 1.64
C ALA A 377 12.09 35.31 3.08
N ALA A 378 12.16 34.02 3.48
CA ALA A 378 12.62 33.63 4.81
C ALA A 378 14.09 34.01 5.10
N ARG A 379 14.96 34.02 4.08
CA ARG A 379 16.38 34.38 4.22
C ARG A 379 16.62 35.89 4.21
N LEU A 380 15.87 36.66 3.42
CA LEU A 380 16.00 38.12 3.32
C LEU A 380 15.23 38.89 4.40
N PHE A 381 14.15 38.29 4.92
CA PHE A 381 13.39 38.83 6.05
C PHE A 381 13.39 37.84 7.23
N PRO A 382 14.53 37.66 7.93
CA PRO A 382 14.53 36.99 9.21
C PRO A 382 13.53 37.70 10.12
N GLY A 383 12.49 36.97 10.55
CA GLY A 383 11.48 37.53 11.44
C GLY A 383 12.14 38.05 12.71
N ARG A 384 11.75 39.24 13.17
CA ARG A 384 12.23 39.83 14.44
C ARG A 384 11.87 39.03 15.69
N THR A 385 11.20 37.88 15.55
CA THR A 385 10.81 36.93 16.60
C THR A 385 11.97 36.05 17.10
N ALA A 386 13.19 36.59 17.12
CA ALA A 386 14.37 35.99 17.74
C ALA A 386 14.98 37.00 18.75
N THR A 387 14.14 37.51 19.65
CA THR A 387 14.53 38.37 20.78
C THR A 387 13.76 37.98 22.06
N ALA A 388 13.89 36.72 22.48
CA ALA A 388 13.67 36.23 23.85
C ALA A 388 14.18 34.77 23.93
N GLY A 389 15.22 34.52 24.74
CA GLY A 389 15.93 33.23 24.80
C GLY A 389 17.43 33.45 24.56
N GLY A 390 18.19 33.58 25.66
CA GLY A 390 19.57 34.07 25.64
C GLY A 390 20.62 33.03 25.24
N ASP A 391 21.86 33.51 25.08
CA ASP A 391 23.04 32.72 24.73
C ASP A 391 23.27 31.53 25.68
N HIS A 392 23.29 30.31 25.13
CA HIS A 392 24.08 29.19 25.66
C HIS A 392 24.58 28.30 24.51
N PRO A 393 25.91 28.24 24.26
CA PRO A 393 26.50 27.32 23.31
C PRO A 393 26.85 25.99 24.01
N GLY A 394 25.94 25.01 23.98
CA GLY A 394 26.21 23.68 24.53
C GLY A 394 25.10 22.68 24.20
N HIS A 395 25.51 21.52 23.67
CA HIS A 395 24.74 20.29 23.44
C HIS A 395 23.35 20.42 22.79
N ALA A 396 23.28 19.97 21.53
CA ALA A 396 22.03 19.54 20.93
C ALA A 396 21.77 18.08 21.37
N ASP A 397 21.01 17.91 22.45
CA ASP A 397 20.39 16.63 22.77
C ASP A 397 19.07 16.49 21.99
N GLU A 398 18.84 15.30 21.44
CA GLU A 398 17.66 14.97 20.64
C GLU A 398 16.42 14.76 21.52
N HIS A 399 15.72 15.83 21.85
CA HIS A 399 14.37 15.76 22.43
C HIS A 399 13.43 16.77 21.76
N ASP A 400 12.74 16.31 20.70
CA ASP A 400 11.54 16.94 20.15
C ASP A 400 10.35 15.97 20.33
N ASP A 401 9.68 16.10 21.46
CA ASP A 401 8.22 16.10 21.62
C ASP A 401 7.38 15.29 20.61
N TYR A 402 7.16 14.01 20.93
CA TYR A 402 5.96 13.31 20.48
C TYR A 402 4.75 13.86 21.24
N TYR A 403 4.00 14.77 20.63
CA TYR A 403 2.64 15.05 21.09
C TYR A 403 1.71 13.90 20.70
N ASP A 404 1.03 13.42 21.72
CA ASP A 404 0.09 12.31 21.71
C ASP A 404 -1.20 12.65 20.95
N ASP A 405 -1.89 11.63 20.45
CA ASP A 405 -3.33 11.68 20.19
C ASP A 405 -3.88 10.25 20.29
N GLU A 406 -4.81 10.08 21.23
CA GLU A 406 -5.13 8.82 21.88
C GLU A 406 -5.86 7.82 20.96
N HIS A 407 -5.80 6.53 21.33
CA HIS A 407 -7.02 5.72 21.47
C HIS A 407 -6.75 4.43 22.26
N ASP A 408 -7.18 4.44 23.51
CA ASP A 408 -7.33 3.23 24.33
C ASP A 408 -8.28 2.24 23.66
N TYR A 409 -7.84 0.99 23.51
CA TYR A 409 -8.74 -0.14 23.30
C TYR A 409 -8.02 -1.45 23.64
N TYR A 410 -8.29 -1.99 24.83
CA TYR A 410 -8.64 -3.41 25.02
C TYR A 410 -9.43 -3.55 26.32
N GLY A 411 -10.75 -3.41 26.19
CA GLY A 411 -11.68 -3.95 27.18
C GLY A 411 -11.71 -5.48 27.12
N ASP A 412 -11.98 -6.06 28.27
CA ASP A 412 -12.16 -7.48 28.56
C ASP A 412 -13.22 -8.19 27.69
N ASP A 413 -13.03 -9.49 27.45
CA ASP A 413 -14.12 -10.45 27.28
C ASP A 413 -13.62 -11.92 27.33
N ARG A 414 -13.83 -12.54 28.50
CA ARG A 414 -14.22 -13.95 28.77
C ARG A 414 -13.47 -15.12 28.10
N TYR A 415 -13.08 -16.09 28.94
CA TYR A 415 -13.77 -17.39 28.98
C TYR A 415 -13.83 -17.93 30.42
N GLU A 416 -14.92 -18.63 30.73
CA GLU A 416 -15.22 -19.27 32.01
C GLU A 416 -14.46 -20.60 32.13
N ASP A 417 -14.12 -21.02 33.36
CA ASP A 417 -14.06 -22.43 33.71
C ASP A 417 -14.46 -22.62 35.19
N ASP A 418 -15.33 -23.59 35.45
CA ASP A 418 -15.93 -23.85 36.77
C ASP A 418 -15.07 -24.84 37.58
N HIS A 419 -15.03 -24.70 38.91
CA HIS A 419 -15.35 -25.78 39.88
C HIS A 419 -14.95 -25.44 41.35
N TYR A 420 -15.93 -25.58 42.26
CA TYR A 420 -15.97 -25.94 43.70
C TYR A 420 -14.63 -26.37 44.40
N GLU A 421 -14.38 -26.20 45.71
CA GLU A 421 -15.26 -26.07 46.90
C GLU A 421 -14.47 -25.62 48.19
N GLY A 422 -15.16 -25.24 49.29
CA GLY A 422 -14.61 -25.09 50.67
C GLY A 422 -14.38 -23.64 51.17
N GLU A 423 -15.22 -23.05 52.03
CA GLU A 423 -15.19 -23.07 53.52
C GLU A 423 -13.92 -22.43 54.15
N HIS A 424 -13.95 -21.51 55.14
CA HIS A 424 -15.01 -21.02 56.05
C HIS A 424 -14.57 -19.73 56.83
N TYR A 425 -15.53 -18.89 57.29
CA TYR A 425 -15.53 -17.99 58.49
C TYR A 425 -14.51 -16.80 58.60
N GLU A 426 -14.95 -15.54 58.79
CA GLU A 426 -15.20 -14.80 60.09
C GLU A 426 -13.88 -14.53 60.88
N ASP A 427 -13.54 -13.35 61.44
CA ASP A 427 -14.23 -12.11 61.86
C ASP A 427 -13.25 -10.89 61.75
N GLU A 428 -13.69 -9.66 61.41
CA GLU A 428 -14.01 -8.48 62.27
C GLU A 428 -12.88 -7.71 63.01
N HIS A 429 -13.15 -6.41 63.21
CA HIS A 429 -12.49 -5.39 64.09
C HIS A 429 -11.12 -4.80 63.66
N TYR A 430 -11.01 -3.47 63.37
CA TYR A 430 -11.09 -2.28 64.27
C TYR A 430 -9.95 -2.33 65.33
N GLU A 431 -9.04 -1.37 65.57
CA GLU A 431 -8.90 0.11 65.38
C GLU A 431 -7.39 0.42 65.12
N ASP A 432 -6.97 1.40 64.31
CA ASP A 432 -6.79 2.85 64.58
C ASP A 432 -5.62 3.21 65.55
N HIS A 433 -4.94 4.34 65.26
CA HIS A 433 -3.85 5.02 65.97
C HIS A 433 -2.45 4.38 65.89
N ASP A 434 -1.32 5.12 66.02
CA ASP A 434 -1.00 6.55 65.83
C ASP A 434 0.55 6.66 65.89
N ASP A 435 1.12 7.66 65.21
CA ASP A 435 2.54 8.09 65.17
C ASP A 435 3.37 7.71 63.91
N GLY A 436 4.38 8.47 63.46
CA GLY A 436 4.91 9.73 63.99
C GLY A 436 6.36 9.99 63.57
N GLU A 437 6.56 10.48 62.35
CA GLU A 437 7.65 11.38 61.91
C GLU A 437 9.11 11.30 62.45
N TYR A 438 10.04 11.23 61.49
CA TYR A 438 11.33 11.99 61.39
C TYR A 438 12.68 11.50 62.01
N TYR A 439 13.71 11.58 61.13
CA TYR A 439 15.20 11.73 61.31
C TYR A 439 15.98 10.58 62.01
N ALA A 440 17.01 10.00 61.35
CA ALA A 440 18.46 10.32 61.41
C ALA A 440 19.13 9.95 62.77
N ASP A 441 20.36 9.45 62.90
CA ASP A 441 21.57 9.52 62.06
C ASP A 441 22.52 8.31 62.40
N ASP A 442 23.71 8.28 61.80
CA ASP A 442 25.01 7.74 62.25
C ASP A 442 25.21 6.45 63.11
N GLY A 443 26.08 5.55 62.61
CA GLY A 443 26.70 4.46 63.38
C GLY A 443 27.63 3.56 62.54
N GLN A 444 28.95 3.66 62.74
CA GLN A 444 29.99 3.03 61.90
C GLN A 444 30.65 1.78 62.55
N TYR A 445 31.41 1.02 61.73
CA TYR A 445 32.43 0.00 62.09
C TYR A 445 31.88 -1.35 62.62
N ASP A 446 32.50 -2.51 62.37
CA ASP A 446 33.56 -2.93 61.43
C ASP A 446 33.49 -4.49 61.26
N ASP A 447 34.53 -5.08 60.66
CA ASP A 447 34.99 -6.47 60.79
C ASP A 447 34.47 -7.59 59.84
N GLU A 448 35.36 -7.84 58.86
CA GLU A 448 36.02 -9.12 58.54
C GLU A 448 35.23 -10.34 58.01
N HIS A 449 35.49 -10.64 56.73
CA HIS A 449 35.43 -12.00 56.16
C HIS A 449 36.46 -12.92 56.82
N TYR A 450 36.14 -14.21 56.98
CA TYR A 450 36.97 -15.35 56.54
C TYR A 450 36.17 -16.68 56.57
N ASP A 451 36.27 -17.47 55.48
CA ASP A 451 36.36 -18.95 55.31
C ASP A 451 35.60 -19.93 56.27
N ASP A 452 35.22 -21.17 55.91
CA ASP A 452 34.99 -21.94 54.66
C ASP A 452 34.30 -23.29 55.11
N ASP A 453 34.06 -24.23 54.18
CA ASP A 453 33.86 -25.68 54.39
C ASP A 453 32.55 -26.27 54.99
N ARG A 454 31.64 -26.67 54.07
CA ARG A 454 31.34 -28.07 53.64
C ARG A 454 30.99 -29.26 54.58
N TYR A 455 30.03 -30.05 54.05
CA TYR A 455 29.77 -31.51 54.11
C TYR A 455 29.03 -32.18 55.29
N ASP A 456 27.84 -32.74 54.97
CA ASP A 456 27.40 -34.17 55.05
C ASP A 456 25.84 -34.18 55.01
N ASP A 457 25.13 -34.84 54.07
CA ASP A 457 24.98 -36.27 53.68
C ASP A 457 24.03 -37.09 54.58
N ASP A 458 22.93 -37.61 53.99
CA ASP A 458 22.11 -38.69 54.58
C ASP A 458 21.19 -39.44 53.55
N ARG A 459 21.73 -40.53 52.98
CA ARG A 459 21.27 -41.95 53.03
C ARG A 459 19.94 -42.52 52.44
N ALA A 460 20.11 -43.79 52.00
CA ALA A 460 19.21 -44.95 51.80
C ALA A 460 18.49 -45.09 50.42
N ALA A 461 18.64 -46.13 49.57
CA ALA A 461 18.75 -47.62 49.68
C ALA A 461 17.39 -48.35 49.83
N ASP A 462 17.04 -49.48 49.18
CA ASP A 462 17.73 -50.37 48.19
C ASP A 462 16.69 -51.30 47.47
N ASP A 463 17.16 -52.28 46.64
CA ASP A 463 16.47 -53.47 46.03
C ASP A 463 15.51 -53.28 44.81
N ASP A 464 15.39 -54.20 43.83
CA ASP A 464 16.26 -55.32 43.33
C ASP A 464 15.76 -55.83 41.94
N SER A 465 16.62 -56.54 41.19
CA SER A 465 16.38 -57.42 40.02
C SER A 465 15.99 -56.81 38.65
N GLY A 466 16.55 -57.22 37.50
CA GLY A 466 17.68 -58.13 37.21
C GLY A 466 17.79 -58.49 35.70
N GLU A 467 19.02 -58.78 35.20
CA GLU A 467 19.41 -59.47 33.93
C GLU A 467 18.83 -58.94 32.58
N ASP A 468 19.50 -58.85 31.42
CA ASP A 468 20.86 -59.05 30.86
C ASP A 468 20.89 -58.18 29.56
N GLY A 469 21.95 -57.82 28.84
CA GLY A 469 23.34 -58.25 28.69
C GLY A 469 23.85 -57.70 27.32
N HIS A 470 25.15 -57.40 27.18
CA HIS A 470 25.73 -56.73 26.01
C HIS A 470 25.81 -57.62 24.74
N HIS A 471 25.73 -57.02 23.53
CA HIS A 471 26.89 -56.93 22.60
C HIS A 471 26.63 -56.18 21.26
N ASP A 472 27.73 -55.83 20.60
CA ASP A 472 27.86 -54.98 19.41
C ASP A 472 27.48 -55.62 18.04
N ASP A 473 27.45 -54.72 17.04
CA ASP A 473 28.17 -54.80 15.76
C ASP A 473 27.42 -55.16 14.43
N ARG A 474 27.56 -54.22 13.48
CA ARG A 474 27.68 -54.34 12.00
C ARG A 474 26.44 -54.44 11.07
N ASP A 475 26.45 -53.49 10.13
CA ASP A 475 26.34 -53.64 8.67
C ASP A 475 25.68 -54.92 8.09
N ARG A 476 24.59 -54.73 7.31
CA ARG A 476 24.67 -54.79 5.83
C ARG A 476 23.35 -54.46 5.12
N ARG A 477 23.50 -54.05 3.85
CA ARG A 477 22.41 -53.83 2.88
C ARG A 477 22.07 -55.11 2.09
N ASP A 478 20.89 -55.06 1.47
CA ASP A 478 20.41 -55.85 0.33
C ASP A 478 20.10 -57.36 0.55
N ARG A 479 18.82 -57.77 0.40
CA ARG A 479 18.26 -58.34 -0.86
C ARG A 479 16.91 -59.10 -0.73
N PHE A 480 15.99 -58.79 -1.65
CA PHE A 480 15.10 -59.68 -2.44
C PHE A 480 13.88 -60.44 -1.88
N ALA A 481 12.97 -60.67 -2.84
CA ALA A 481 11.90 -61.68 -2.97
C ALA A 481 10.57 -61.38 -2.22
N ALA A 482 9.43 -61.14 -2.91
CA ALA A 482 8.56 -62.08 -3.70
C ALA A 482 7.35 -62.52 -2.81
N ASP A 483 6.12 -62.86 -3.21
CA ASP A 483 5.36 -63.14 -4.46
C ASP A 483 3.86 -62.80 -4.16
N ASP A 484 2.88 -62.67 -5.08
CA ASP A 484 2.78 -62.35 -6.52
C ASP A 484 1.27 -62.18 -6.91
N SER A 485 0.96 -61.67 -8.13
CA SER A 485 -0.16 -61.93 -9.09
C SER A 485 -1.64 -62.15 -8.63
N GLU A 486 -2.71 -61.82 -9.40
CA GLU A 486 -3.04 -61.91 -10.85
C GLU A 486 -3.71 -60.60 -11.39
N THR A 487 -3.22 -59.93 -12.43
CA THR A 487 -3.44 -60.07 -13.91
C THR A 487 -4.80 -59.66 -14.50
N ILE A 488 -4.76 -58.83 -15.56
CA ILE A 488 -5.53 -58.89 -16.83
C ILE A 488 -4.82 -57.98 -17.86
N GLU A 489 -4.88 -58.36 -19.14
CA GLU A 489 -4.08 -57.83 -20.27
C GLU A 489 -4.60 -56.53 -20.91
N GLY A 490 -3.75 -55.83 -21.69
CA GLY A 490 -4.14 -54.62 -22.44
C GLY A 490 -3.04 -53.95 -23.29
N GLU A 491 -2.49 -54.68 -24.26
CA GLU A 491 -1.87 -54.23 -25.54
C GLU A 491 -1.09 -52.89 -25.63
N LEU A 492 0.20 -52.99 -26.02
CA LEU A 492 1.11 -51.87 -26.35
C LEU A 492 1.75 -52.14 -27.73
N VAL A 493 1.87 -51.11 -28.58
CA VAL A 493 2.64 -51.14 -29.84
C VAL A 493 3.44 -49.84 -29.96
N ASP A 494 4.75 -49.97 -30.14
CA ASP A 494 5.73 -48.87 -30.17
C ASP A 494 5.90 -48.16 -31.53
N GLU A 495 6.68 -47.07 -31.49
CA GLU A 495 7.16 -46.19 -32.56
C GLU A 495 8.08 -46.85 -33.64
N PRO A 496 8.87 -46.10 -34.46
CA PRO A 496 8.47 -45.24 -35.58
C PRO A 496 9.22 -45.57 -36.89
N ALA A 497 8.93 -44.89 -38.00
CA ALA A 497 9.84 -44.84 -39.15
C ALA A 497 9.70 -43.56 -39.98
N ALA A 498 10.82 -42.93 -40.33
CA ALA A 498 10.91 -41.85 -41.33
C ALA A 498 11.98 -42.23 -42.38
N LEU A 499 11.74 -41.93 -43.66
CA LEU A 499 12.78 -41.58 -44.66
C LEU A 499 12.22 -41.16 -46.05
N ALA A 500 12.70 -40.00 -46.53
CA ALA A 500 13.07 -39.67 -47.92
C ALA A 500 12.03 -39.41 -49.06
N GLY A 501 11.66 -38.11 -49.23
CA GLY A 501 11.82 -37.34 -50.50
C GLY A 501 10.73 -37.43 -51.61
N PRO A 502 10.78 -36.57 -52.66
CA PRO A 502 11.81 -35.59 -53.02
C PRO A 502 11.35 -34.11 -53.26
N ARG A 503 12.33 -33.23 -53.50
CA ARG A 503 12.25 -31.79 -53.86
C ARG A 503 11.53 -31.48 -55.20
N ARG A 504 10.97 -30.26 -55.31
CA ARG A 504 11.00 -29.42 -56.54
C ARG A 504 10.77 -27.93 -56.23
N ASP A 505 11.50 -27.05 -56.91
CA ASP A 505 11.36 -25.59 -56.88
C ASP A 505 10.23 -25.09 -57.81
N HIS A 506 9.58 -23.97 -57.47
CA HIS A 506 9.63 -22.75 -58.30
C HIS A 506 9.01 -21.51 -57.62
N ASP A 507 9.49 -20.33 -58.06
CA ASP A 507 9.08 -18.98 -57.68
C ASP A 507 7.69 -18.53 -58.20
N ALA A 508 7.29 -17.33 -57.75
CA ALA A 508 6.15 -16.50 -58.17
C ALA A 508 4.75 -17.01 -57.75
N ASP A 509 3.76 -16.15 -57.45
CA ASP A 509 3.64 -14.71 -57.73
C ASP A 509 3.07 -13.93 -56.53
N ILE A 510 3.49 -12.67 -56.36
CA ILE A 510 2.78 -11.67 -55.54
C ILE A 510 1.85 -10.94 -56.51
N VAL A 511 0.55 -10.92 -56.23
CA VAL A 511 -0.42 -10.23 -57.09
C VAL A 511 -0.98 -9.01 -56.36
N ASP A 512 -0.71 -7.83 -56.93
CA ASP A 512 -1.24 -6.56 -56.47
C ASP A 512 -2.77 -6.52 -56.52
N ALA A 513 -3.38 -5.93 -55.49
CA ALA A 513 -4.77 -5.49 -55.51
C ALA A 513 -4.81 -3.98 -55.81
N GLU A 514 -4.76 -3.64 -57.10
CA GLU A 514 -4.85 -2.26 -57.57
C GLU A 514 -6.28 -1.70 -57.42
N VAL A 515 -6.33 -0.37 -57.36
CA VAL A 515 -7.49 0.51 -57.20
C VAL A 515 -8.64 0.21 -58.18
N VAL A 516 -9.88 0.29 -57.70
CA VAL A 516 -11.06 0.55 -58.52
C VAL A 516 -11.70 1.85 -58.05
N GLU A 517 -11.40 2.94 -58.75
CA GLU A 517 -12.23 4.15 -58.72
C GLU A 517 -13.56 3.86 -59.42
N SER A 518 -14.65 4.37 -58.87
CA SER A 518 -15.98 4.32 -59.51
C SER A 518 -16.58 5.71 -59.63
N GLU A 519 -16.14 6.45 -60.64
CA GLU A 519 -16.80 7.67 -61.11
C GLU A 519 -17.51 7.39 -62.44
N THR A 520 -18.85 7.31 -62.44
CA THR A 520 -19.66 7.46 -63.65
C THR A 520 -21.06 7.98 -63.34
N ASP A 521 -21.14 9.31 -63.28
CA ASP A 521 -22.12 10.14 -64.02
C ASP A 521 -23.61 9.68 -64.07
N ARG A 522 -24.45 10.31 -63.23
CA ARG A 522 -25.82 10.73 -63.56
C ARG A 522 -26.47 11.68 -62.55
#